data_AF-A0A0P9HWZ0-F1
#
_entry.id   AF-A0A0P9HWZ0-F1
#
_cell.length_a   1.000
_cell.length_b   1.000
_cell.length_c   1.000
_cell.angle_alpha   90.00
_cell.angle_beta   90.00
_cell.angle_gamma   90.00
#
_symmetry.space_group_name_H-M   'P 1'
#
loop_
_entity.id
_entity.type
_entity.pdbx_description
1 polymer ?
#
loop_
_entity_poly.entity_id
_entity_poly.type
_entity_poly.pdbx_seq_one_letter_code
_entity_poly.pdbx_strand_id
1 'polypeptide(L)'
;MAILDAYAEELKKLEYYLESKAKKHQPNYYAQLRTIPGVGLILAMTILYEIGDINRFESVQTFASYCRLVKCKAESAGKTYGTSGNKIGNGHLKWVFSEAAVLYLRGNDKARNYLNKLQKRMSKAKALSVLAHKLGRCVYFMLKNKTVFDDERFLKS
;
A
#
# COMPACT_ATOMS: atom_id res chain seq x y z
N MET A 1 28.81 9.45 17.21
CA MET A 1 28.62 8.17 16.51
C MET A 1 28.08 7.09 17.46
N ALA A 2 28.75 6.77 18.58
CA ALA A 2 28.36 5.68 19.50
C ALA A 2 26.87 5.62 19.94
N ILE A 3 26.21 6.76 20.18
CA ILE A 3 24.79 6.80 20.56
C ILE A 3 23.89 6.35 19.39
N LEU A 4 24.19 6.78 18.16
CA LEU A 4 23.43 6.37 16.97
C LEU A 4 23.58 4.87 16.70
N ASP A 5 24.79 4.35 16.89
CA ASP A 5 25.08 2.93 16.72
C ASP A 5 24.35 2.07 17.76
N ALA A 6 24.27 2.54 19.01
CA ALA A 6 23.50 1.88 20.06
C ALA A 6 22.00 1.80 19.73
N TYR A 7 21.40 2.91 19.27
CA TYR A 7 19.99 2.91 18.87
C TYR A 7 19.73 2.07 17.61
N ALA A 8 20.68 2.02 16.66
CA ALA A 8 20.56 1.16 15.50
C ALA A 8 20.51 -0.32 15.89
N GLU A 9 21.32 -0.73 16.87
CA GLU A 9 21.31 -2.10 17.38
C GLU A 9 20.02 -2.42 18.16
N GLU A 10 19.48 -1.45 18.91
CA GLU A 10 18.21 -1.60 19.60
C GLU A 10 17.02 -1.71 18.64
N LEU A 11 17.00 -0.88 17.59
CA LEU A 11 16.01 -0.96 16.51
C LEU A 11 16.05 -2.33 15.83
N LYS A 12 17.23 -2.85 15.53
CA LYS A 12 17.38 -4.18 14.92
C LYS A 12 16.78 -5.29 15.77
N LYS A 13 16.97 -5.24 17.10
CA LYS A 13 16.37 -6.20 18.04
C LYS A 13 14.85 -6.10 18.05
N LEU A 14 14.31 -4.88 18.03
CA LEU A 14 12.86 -4.63 17.96
C LEU A 14 12.26 -5.11 16.64
N GLU A 15 12.90 -4.82 15.51
CA GLU A 15 12.49 -5.28 14.19
C GLU A 15 12.46 -6.81 14.11
N TYR A 16 13.50 -7.47 14.63
CA TYR A 16 13.53 -8.93 14.70
C TYR A 16 12.39 -9.49 15.56
N TYR A 17 12.15 -8.88 16.72
CA TYR A 17 11.05 -9.27 17.60
C TYR A 17 9.68 -9.13 16.89
N LEU A 18 9.43 -7.98 16.25
CA LEU A 18 8.19 -7.71 15.51
C LEU A 18 8.00 -8.71 14.36
N GLU A 19 9.04 -8.96 13.58
CA GLU A 19 8.97 -9.91 12.47
C GLU A 19 8.67 -11.33 12.96
N SER A 20 9.30 -11.75 14.07
CA SER A 20 9.07 -13.07 14.66
C SER A 20 7.62 -13.27 15.11
N LYS A 21 6.96 -12.21 15.60
CA LYS A 21 5.56 -12.24 16.04
C LYS A 21 4.61 -12.21 14.85
N ALA A 22 4.88 -11.38 13.85
CA ALA A 22 4.04 -11.28 12.66
C ALA A 22 3.97 -12.57 11.85
N LYS A 23 5.10 -13.28 11.73
CA LYS A 23 5.17 -14.62 11.11
C LYS A 23 4.29 -15.66 11.83
N LYS A 24 3.94 -15.44 13.09
CA LYS A 24 3.07 -16.37 13.85
C LYS A 24 1.59 -16.07 13.71
N HIS A 25 1.19 -14.79 13.67
CA HIS A 25 -0.22 -14.42 13.67
C HIS A 25 -0.89 -14.64 12.29
N GLN A 26 -0.22 -14.20 11.21
CA GLN A 26 -0.70 -14.37 9.83
C GLN A 26 0.48 -14.52 8.86
N PRO A 27 1.14 -15.69 8.83
CA PRO A 27 2.34 -15.93 8.02
C PRO A 27 2.12 -15.66 6.54
N ASN A 28 0.97 -16.05 6.01
CA ASN A 28 0.66 -15.97 4.58
C ASN A 28 0.60 -14.52 4.11
N TYR A 29 -0.13 -13.66 4.81
CA TYR A 29 -0.27 -12.25 4.40
C TYR A 29 1.07 -11.52 4.45
N TYR A 30 1.84 -11.72 5.53
CA TYR A 30 3.17 -11.12 5.62
C TYR A 30 4.08 -11.57 4.47
N ALA A 31 4.15 -12.88 4.20
CA ALA A 31 4.99 -13.42 3.13
C ALA A 31 4.57 -12.87 1.75
N GLN A 32 3.26 -12.82 1.47
CA GLN A 32 2.73 -12.26 0.23
C GLN A 32 3.07 -10.77 0.05
N LEU A 33 2.90 -9.96 1.10
CA LEU A 33 3.20 -8.53 1.06
C LEU A 33 4.69 -8.27 0.82
N ARG A 34 5.57 -9.09 1.41
CA ARG A 34 7.03 -8.99 1.22
C ARG A 34 7.50 -9.34 -0.20
N THR A 35 6.64 -9.91 -1.06
CA THR A 35 6.96 -10.13 -2.47
C THR A 35 6.85 -8.86 -3.34
N ILE A 36 6.20 -7.80 -2.83
CA ILE A 36 6.04 -6.54 -3.56
C ILE A 36 7.36 -5.75 -3.48
N PRO A 37 7.99 -5.39 -4.62
CA PRO A 37 9.21 -4.60 -4.60
C PRO A 37 8.98 -3.25 -3.92
N GLY A 38 9.83 -2.92 -2.93
CA GLY A 38 9.71 -1.71 -2.12
C GLY A 38 8.87 -1.87 -0.84
N VAL A 39 8.18 -3.00 -0.63
CA VAL A 39 7.46 -3.26 0.62
C VAL A 39 8.37 -4.00 1.61
N GLY A 40 8.97 -3.23 2.52
CA GLY A 40 9.78 -3.73 3.63
C GLY A 40 8.97 -4.18 4.85
N LEU A 41 9.67 -4.47 5.95
CA LEU A 41 9.06 -4.92 7.21
C LEU A 41 7.98 -3.94 7.70
N ILE A 42 8.32 -2.65 7.83
CA ILE A 42 7.41 -1.64 8.38
C ILE A 42 6.15 -1.51 7.53
N LEU A 43 6.29 -1.35 6.21
CA LEU A 43 5.13 -1.22 5.31
C LEU A 43 4.26 -2.49 5.32
N ALA A 44 4.88 -3.68 5.30
CA ALA A 44 4.16 -4.94 5.39
C ALA A 44 3.41 -5.08 6.73
N MET A 45 4.04 -4.70 7.85
CA MET A 45 3.42 -4.72 9.19
C MET A 45 2.24 -3.76 9.26
N THR A 46 2.40 -2.54 8.78
CA THR A 46 1.31 -1.57 8.78
C THR A 46 0.15 -2.05 7.92
N ILE A 47 0.40 -2.60 6.72
CA ILE A 47 -0.67 -3.18 5.91
C ILE A 47 -1.35 -4.34 6.65
N LEU A 48 -0.56 -5.25 7.21
CA LEU A 48 -1.08 -6.43 7.90
C LEU A 48 -2.02 -6.07 9.05
N TYR A 49 -1.59 -5.19 9.94
CA TYR A 49 -2.34 -4.88 11.16
C TYR A 49 -3.47 -3.86 10.95
N GLU A 50 -3.35 -2.96 9.97
CA GLU A 50 -4.43 -2.01 9.64
C GLU A 50 -5.56 -2.68 8.83
N ILE A 51 -5.24 -3.68 8.01
CA ILE A 51 -6.24 -4.47 7.28
C ILE A 51 -6.87 -5.51 8.21
N GLY A 52 -6.04 -6.28 8.91
CA GLY A 52 -6.46 -7.49 9.61
C GLY A 52 -6.89 -8.56 8.61
N ASP A 53 -8.16 -8.96 8.65
CA ASP A 53 -8.72 -9.88 7.66
C ASP A 53 -9.21 -9.15 6.40
N ILE A 54 -8.66 -9.49 5.23
CA ILE A 54 -9.08 -8.93 3.95
C ILE A 54 -10.55 -9.22 3.62
N ASN A 55 -11.13 -10.31 4.16
CA ASN A 55 -12.50 -10.71 3.86
C ASN A 55 -13.55 -9.80 4.49
N ARG A 56 -13.17 -8.92 5.43
CA ARG A 56 -14.06 -7.87 5.96
C ARG A 56 -14.48 -6.86 4.90
N PHE A 57 -13.75 -6.78 3.78
CA PHE A 57 -14.03 -5.88 2.67
C PHE A 57 -14.73 -6.64 1.55
N GLU A 58 -16.03 -6.38 1.40
CA GLU A 58 -16.88 -7.00 0.39
C GLU A 58 -16.33 -6.80 -1.03
N SER A 59 -15.84 -5.60 -1.32
CA SER A 59 -15.34 -5.22 -2.64
C SER A 59 -14.00 -4.48 -2.59
N VAL A 60 -13.27 -4.52 -3.72
CA VAL A 60 -12.04 -3.74 -3.87
C VAL A 60 -12.27 -2.23 -3.74
N GLN A 61 -13.46 -1.74 -4.08
CA GLN A 61 -13.85 -0.34 -3.95
C GLN A 61 -13.96 0.07 -2.47
N THR A 62 -14.63 -0.76 -1.64
CA THR A 62 -14.70 -0.52 -0.19
C THR A 62 -13.31 -0.53 0.45
N PHE A 63 -12.44 -1.44 0.02
CA PHE A 63 -11.05 -1.49 0.45
C PHE A 63 -10.25 -0.24 0.04
N ALA A 64 -10.33 0.17 -1.24
CA ALA A 64 -9.62 1.34 -1.73
C ALA A 64 -10.12 2.64 -1.06
N SER A 65 -11.42 2.72 -0.74
CA SER A 65 -11.99 3.80 0.05
C SER A 65 -11.44 3.82 1.47
N TYR A 66 -11.41 2.66 2.15
CA TYR A 66 -10.82 2.53 3.48
C TYR A 66 -9.34 2.95 3.48
N CYS A 67 -8.56 2.61 2.45
CA CYS A 67 -7.15 3.00 2.34
C CYS A 67 -6.91 4.46 1.90
N ARG A 68 -7.96 5.27 1.72
CA ARG A 68 -7.93 6.63 1.13
C ARG A 68 -7.27 6.70 -0.26
N LEU A 69 -7.40 5.64 -1.06
CA LEU A 69 -6.84 5.55 -2.41
C LEU A 69 -7.81 6.05 -3.49
N VAL A 70 -9.02 6.44 -3.11
CA VAL A 70 -10.02 7.06 -3.97
C VAL A 70 -10.46 8.40 -3.40
N LYS A 71 -11.02 9.25 -4.25
CA LYS A 71 -11.70 10.46 -3.79
C LYS A 71 -12.99 10.08 -3.07
N CYS A 72 -13.23 10.70 -1.92
CA CYS A 72 -14.47 10.51 -1.18
C CYS A 72 -15.63 11.19 -1.91
N LYS A 73 -16.78 10.53 -1.97
CA LYS A 73 -18.01 11.19 -2.41
C LYS A 73 -18.42 12.25 -1.38
N ALA A 74 -18.89 13.38 -1.86
CA ALA A 74 -19.47 14.43 -1.03
C ALA A 74 -20.99 14.19 -0.98
N GLU A 75 -21.49 13.67 0.13
CA GLU A 75 -22.91 13.34 0.28
C GLU A 75 -23.46 13.95 1.57
N SER A 76 -24.65 14.55 1.50
CA SER A 76 -25.36 15.12 2.65
C SER A 76 -26.86 15.02 2.41
N ALA A 77 -27.62 14.63 3.43
CA ALA A 77 -29.07 14.48 3.39
C ALA A 77 -29.59 13.73 2.14
N GLY A 78 -28.90 12.67 1.72
CA GLY A 78 -29.26 11.86 0.54
C GLY A 78 -28.92 12.48 -0.82
N LYS A 79 -28.29 13.66 -0.87
CA LYS A 79 -27.84 14.32 -2.10
C LYS A 79 -26.34 14.14 -2.29
N THR A 80 -25.92 13.86 -3.53
CA THR A 80 -24.51 13.74 -3.91
C THR A 80 -24.03 15.02 -4.63
N TYR A 81 -22.96 15.63 -4.12
CA TYR A 81 -22.36 16.87 -4.61
C TYR A 81 -21.04 16.65 -5.35
N GLY A 82 -20.80 15.42 -5.83
CA GLY A 82 -19.55 15.03 -6.48
C GLY A 82 -18.54 14.45 -5.47
N THR A 83 -17.28 14.91 -5.51
CA THR A 83 -16.21 14.41 -4.63
C THR A 83 -15.62 15.52 -3.77
N SER A 84 -15.43 15.25 -2.47
CA SER A 84 -14.84 16.19 -1.50
C SER A 84 -13.39 15.82 -1.17
N GLY A 85 -12.62 16.80 -0.68
CA GLY A 85 -11.27 16.65 -0.14
C GLY A 85 -11.21 16.10 1.29
N ASN A 86 -12.35 15.74 1.89
CA ASN A 86 -12.37 15.17 3.24
C ASN A 86 -11.52 13.90 3.31
N LYS A 87 -10.63 13.87 4.32
CA LYS A 87 -9.70 12.76 4.55
C LYS A 87 -10.37 11.67 5.38
N ILE A 88 -11.30 10.93 4.76
CA ILE A 88 -12.02 9.81 5.40
C ILE A 88 -11.28 8.50 5.13
N GLY A 89 -11.25 7.58 6.11
CA GLY A 89 -10.57 6.27 6.03
C GLY A 89 -9.29 6.22 6.86
N ASN A 90 -8.45 5.24 6.58
CA ASN A 90 -7.22 4.95 7.31
C ASN A 90 -6.01 5.75 6.79
N GLY A 91 -5.48 6.65 7.64
CA GLY A 91 -4.34 7.49 7.30
C GLY A 91 -3.01 6.72 7.15
N HIS A 92 -2.82 5.66 7.92
CA HIS A 92 -1.61 4.83 7.87
C HIS A 92 -1.54 4.08 6.54
N LEU A 93 -2.63 3.45 6.10
CA LEU A 93 -2.70 2.80 4.79
C LEU A 93 -2.49 3.79 3.65
N LYS A 94 -3.03 5.02 3.76
CA LYS A 94 -2.77 6.06 2.76
C LYS A 94 -1.28 6.37 2.64
N TRP A 95 -0.60 6.53 3.77
CA TRP A 95 0.84 6.75 3.79
C TRP A 95 1.58 5.56 3.18
N VAL A 96 1.33 4.34 3.66
CA VAL A 96 2.01 3.13 3.19
C VAL A 96 1.90 2.93 1.68
N PHE A 97 0.70 3.02 1.11
CA PHE A 97 0.54 2.82 -0.33
C PHE A 97 1.17 3.94 -1.17
N SER A 98 1.25 5.15 -0.61
CA SER A 98 1.96 6.26 -1.28
C SER A 98 3.47 6.02 -1.26
N GLU A 99 4.01 5.56 -0.14
CA GLU A 99 5.43 5.22 0.02
C GLU A 99 5.82 4.02 -0.86
N ALA A 100 5.01 2.95 -0.82
CA ALA A 100 5.22 1.76 -1.65
C ALA A 100 5.22 2.11 -3.15
N ALA A 101 4.37 3.03 -3.60
CA ALA A 101 4.37 3.48 -4.99
C ALA A 101 5.68 4.18 -5.38
N VAL A 102 6.28 4.97 -4.49
CA VAL A 102 7.57 5.63 -4.74
C VAL A 102 8.71 4.62 -4.72
N LEU A 103 8.73 3.74 -3.72
CA LEU A 103 9.76 2.71 -3.58
C LEU A 103 9.74 1.70 -4.74
N TYR A 104 8.55 1.35 -5.23
CA TYR A 104 8.39 0.46 -6.39
C TYR A 104 9.06 1.01 -7.66
N LEU A 105 9.19 2.33 -7.81
CA LEU A 105 9.86 2.96 -8.96
C LEU A 105 11.40 2.92 -8.85
N ARG A 106 11.95 2.65 -7.65
CA ARG A 106 13.39 2.66 -7.41
C ARG A 106 14.00 1.41 -8.03
N GLY A 107 14.86 1.60 -9.03
CA GLY A 107 15.51 0.50 -9.75
C GLY A 107 14.61 -0.27 -10.72
N ASN A 108 13.37 0.19 -10.97
CA ASN A 108 12.45 -0.45 -11.90
C ASN A 108 12.13 0.47 -13.10
N ASP A 109 12.86 0.29 -14.21
CA ASP A 109 12.68 1.11 -15.41
C ASP A 109 11.33 0.88 -16.10
N LYS A 110 10.77 -0.33 -16.03
CA LYS A 110 9.44 -0.61 -16.57
C LYS A 110 8.37 0.19 -15.82
N ALA A 111 8.45 0.23 -14.50
CA ALA A 111 7.55 1.02 -13.66
C ALA A 111 7.72 2.54 -13.88
N ARG A 112 8.95 3.03 -14.04
CA ARG A 112 9.21 4.44 -14.40
C ARG A 112 8.59 4.79 -15.75
N ASN A 113 8.75 3.92 -16.74
CA ASN A 113 8.15 4.10 -18.06
C ASN A 113 6.61 4.12 -17.99
N TYR A 114 6.01 3.26 -17.17
CA TYR A 114 4.57 3.30 -16.89
C TYR A 114 4.15 4.64 -16.27
N LEU A 115 4.87 5.13 -15.25
CA LEU A 115 4.59 6.42 -14.63
C LEU A 115 4.76 7.58 -15.62
N ASN A 116 5.78 7.55 -16.48
CA ASN A 116 6.02 8.57 -17.51
C ASN A 116 4.86 8.62 -18.51
N LYS A 117 4.29 7.47 -18.91
CA LYS A 117 3.09 7.42 -19.75
C LYS A 117 1.89 8.09 -19.07
N LEU A 118 1.69 7.87 -17.77
CA LEU A 118 0.64 8.56 -17.01
C LEU A 118 0.90 10.07 -16.96
N GLN A 119 2.15 10.48 -16.73
CA GLN A 119 2.53 11.89 -16.62
C GLN A 119 2.30 12.70 -17.90
N LYS A 120 2.21 12.06 -19.07
CA LYS A 120 1.79 12.73 -20.31
C LYS A 120 0.36 13.27 -20.26
N ARG A 121 -0.48 12.75 -19.37
CA ARG A 121 -1.92 13.07 -19.25
C ARG A 121 -2.29 13.73 -17.92
N MET A 122 -1.39 13.73 -16.94
CA MET A 122 -1.66 14.24 -15.60
C MET A 122 -0.39 14.65 -14.86
N SER A 123 -0.53 15.46 -13.80
CA SER A 123 0.60 15.83 -12.95
C SER A 123 1.26 14.61 -12.28
N LYS A 124 2.55 14.73 -11.96
CA LYS A 124 3.33 13.68 -11.26
C LYS A 124 2.66 13.19 -9.98
N ALA A 125 2.12 14.11 -9.17
CA ALA A 125 1.41 13.77 -7.94
C ALA A 125 0.15 12.92 -8.20
N LYS A 126 -0.60 13.24 -9.27
CA LYS A 126 -1.77 12.47 -9.67
C LYS A 126 -1.38 11.10 -10.25
N ALA A 127 -0.31 11.03 -11.04
CA ALA A 127 0.23 9.78 -11.57
C ALA A 127 0.68 8.83 -10.44
N LEU A 128 1.38 9.34 -9.42
CA LEU A 128 1.75 8.56 -8.23
C LEU A 128 0.53 8.10 -7.45
N SER A 129 -0.50 8.93 -7.34
CA SER A 129 -1.76 8.55 -6.68
C SER A 129 -2.48 7.42 -7.43
N VAL A 130 -2.44 7.43 -8.76
CA VAL A 130 -2.96 6.33 -9.61
C VAL A 130 -2.16 5.06 -9.39
N LEU A 131 -0.83 5.15 -9.34
CA LEU A 131 0.04 4.00 -9.07
C LEU A 131 -0.21 3.40 -7.67
N ALA A 132 -0.33 4.25 -6.64
CA ALA A 132 -0.68 3.83 -5.28
C ALA A 132 -2.06 3.16 -5.23
N HIS A 133 -3.06 3.71 -5.94
CA HIS A 133 -4.36 3.07 -6.08
C HIS A 133 -4.25 1.69 -6.73
N LYS A 134 -3.47 1.57 -7.81
CA LYS A 134 -3.24 0.29 -8.50
C LYS A 134 -2.58 -0.74 -7.58
N LEU A 135 -1.57 -0.33 -6.80
CA LEU A 135 -0.94 -1.19 -5.79
C LEU A 135 -1.93 -1.64 -4.72
N GLY A 136 -2.78 -0.75 -4.21
CA GLY A 136 -3.83 -1.11 -3.25
C GLY A 136 -4.79 -2.16 -3.81
N ARG A 137 -5.24 -2.00 -5.06
CA ARG A 137 -6.07 -3.01 -5.74
C ARG A 137 -5.34 -4.34 -5.89
N CYS A 138 -4.06 -4.31 -6.24
CA CYS A 138 -3.22 -5.50 -6.35
C CYS A 138 -3.13 -6.23 -5.01
N VAL A 139 -2.82 -5.52 -3.92
CA VAL A 139 -2.79 -6.08 -2.56
C VAL A 139 -4.11 -6.72 -2.17
N TYR A 140 -5.25 -6.07 -2.45
CA TYR A 140 -6.56 -6.64 -2.16
C TYR A 140 -6.75 -8.02 -2.80
N PHE A 141 -6.49 -8.14 -4.11
CA PHE A 141 -6.65 -9.41 -4.82
C PHE A 141 -5.56 -10.42 -4.44
N MET A 142 -4.33 -9.99 -4.17
CA MET A 142 -3.27 -10.87 -3.68
C MET A 142 -3.67 -11.55 -2.38
N LEU A 143 -4.10 -10.76 -1.38
CA LEU A 143 -4.50 -11.29 -0.08
C LEU A 143 -5.75 -12.18 -0.19
N LYS A 144 -6.76 -11.75 -0.95
CA LYS A 144 -8.02 -12.50 -1.11
C LYS A 144 -7.82 -13.83 -1.86
N ASN A 145 -6.96 -13.85 -2.89
CA ASN A 145 -6.72 -15.04 -3.71
C ASN A 145 -5.50 -15.86 -3.25
N LYS A 146 -4.83 -15.45 -2.17
CA LYS A 146 -3.62 -16.10 -1.64
C LYS A 146 -2.49 -16.19 -2.69
N THR A 147 -2.32 -15.17 -3.53
CA THR A 147 -1.27 -15.11 -4.55
C THR A 147 -0.13 -14.15 -4.19
N VAL A 148 1.02 -14.33 -4.81
CA VAL A 148 2.18 -13.42 -4.71
C VAL A 148 2.12 -12.30 -5.75
N PHE A 149 2.98 -11.29 -5.62
CA PHE A 149 3.05 -10.18 -6.56
C PHE A 149 3.61 -10.63 -7.91
N ASP A 150 2.95 -10.20 -8.98
CA ASP A 150 3.35 -10.46 -10.37
C ASP A 150 3.57 -9.12 -11.07
N ASP A 151 4.85 -8.75 -11.27
CA ASP A 151 5.26 -7.48 -11.84
C ASP A 151 4.77 -7.30 -13.29
N GLU A 152 4.76 -8.38 -14.08
CA GLU A 152 4.35 -8.32 -15.47
C GLU A 152 2.86 -8.06 -15.60
N ARG A 153 2.05 -8.82 -14.85
CA ARG A 153 0.61 -8.63 -14.81
C ARG A 153 0.26 -7.26 -14.22
N PHE A 154 1.01 -6.84 -13.20
CA PHE A 154 0.82 -5.54 -12.57
C PHE A 154 1.04 -4.40 -13.54
N LEU A 155 2.03 -4.45 -14.45
CA LEU A 155 2.28 -3.36 -15.40
C LEU A 155 1.44 -3.41 -16.68
N LYS A 156 0.95 -4.59 -17.08
CA LYS A 156 0.10 -4.79 -18.28
C LYS A 156 -1.38 -4.40 -18.07
N SER A 157 -1.91 -4.62 -16.87
CA SER A 157 -3.31 -4.27 -16.49
C SER A 157 -3.54 -2.78 -16.25
#